data_AF-A0A543FRI1-F1
#
_entry.id   AF-A0A543FRI1-F1
#
_cell.length_a   1.000
_cell.length_b   1.000
_cell.length_c   1.000
_cell.angle_alpha   90.00
_cell.angle_beta   90.00
_cell.angle_gamma   90.00
#
_symmetry.space_group_name_H-M   'P 1'
#
loop_
_entity.id
_entity.type
_entity.pdbx_description
1 polymer ?
#
loop_
_entity_poly.entity_id
_entity_poly.type
_entity_poly.pdbx_seq_one_letter_code
_entity_poly.pdbx_strand_id
1 'polypeptide(L)'
;MGGTTGFIATFGRNDLRTVRRDSMLVTVMLGPFLYAAALWFLPAITGHVAREYAFDLVPYHSAIVSAFCVLGPPLLLGAVLALQLLDERDQNTLAALRVTPVPPATYTAYRAGSTIALTTFSVLASLTVSGQVDAWTLLLSVPIALTAGLLAPVLGLVMASLGRNKIEGLAVMRVIGLAVFTVPMIPFFILDSPWQLAFGVVPAYWPVRAFWSAFDGGTYGLYVAGGLLYNAALVGVLLRVATMRLR
;
A
#
# COMPACT_ATOMS: atom_id res chain seq x y z
N MET A 1 -10.87 19.47 24.72
CA MET A 1 -10.35 19.29 23.34
C MET A 1 -8.82 19.42 23.20
N GLY A 2 -8.04 19.70 24.26
CA GLY A 2 -6.57 19.84 24.17
C GLY A 2 -5.73 18.57 24.45
N GLY A 3 -6.34 17.44 24.82
CA GLY A 3 -5.61 16.21 25.17
C GLY A 3 -5.21 15.35 23.97
N THR A 4 -6.08 15.21 22.97
CA THR A 4 -5.88 14.32 21.80
C THR A 4 -4.74 14.77 20.88
N THR A 5 -4.55 16.07 20.70
CA THR A 5 -3.47 16.64 19.87
C THR A 5 -2.08 16.43 20.49
N GLY A 6 -1.97 16.50 21.83
CA GLY A 6 -0.71 16.23 22.53
C GLY A 6 -0.23 14.78 22.39
N PHE A 7 -1.15 13.82 22.38
CA PHE A 7 -0.82 12.40 22.18
C PHE A 7 -0.34 12.12 20.75
N ILE A 8 -1.00 12.66 19.73
CA ILE A 8 -0.62 12.47 18.32
C ILE A 8 0.79 13.01 18.05
N ALA A 9 1.11 14.20 18.57
CA ALA A 9 2.43 14.80 18.41
C ALA A 9 3.53 14.01 19.13
N THR A 10 3.21 13.45 20.31
CA THR A 10 4.14 12.62 21.09
C THR A 10 4.41 11.29 20.39
N PHE A 11 3.38 10.64 19.86
CA PHE A 11 3.54 9.42 19.06
C PHE A 11 4.35 9.67 17.80
N GLY A 12 4.06 10.75 17.06
CA GLY A 12 4.79 11.11 15.84
C GLY A 12 6.28 11.34 16.07
N ARG A 13 6.63 12.06 17.14
CA ARG A 13 8.04 12.29 17.50
C ARG A 13 8.76 11.00 17.89
N ASN A 14 8.07 10.09 18.57
CA ASN A 14 8.63 8.79 18.93
C ASN A 14 8.81 7.90 17.69
N ASP A 15 7.82 7.88 16.79
CA ASP A 15 7.86 7.11 15.55
C ASP A 15 8.98 7.57 14.62
N LEU A 16 9.18 8.88 14.44
CA LEU A 16 10.32 9.45 13.71
C LEU A 16 11.69 9.01 14.27
N ARG A 17 11.80 8.90 15.60
CA ARG A 17 13.02 8.42 16.26
C ARG A 17 13.20 6.91 16.09
N THR A 18 12.12 6.15 16.16
CA THR A 18 12.12 4.69 15.96
C THR A 18 12.45 4.34 14.52
N VAL A 19 11.80 4.98 13.54
CA VAL A 19 12.08 4.79 12.10
C VAL A 19 13.54 5.06 11.79
N ARG A 20 14.14 6.11 12.35
CA ARG A 20 15.58 6.41 12.14
C ARG A 20 16.53 5.40 12.78
N ARG A 21 16.12 4.71 13.85
CA ARG A 21 16.97 3.77 14.60
C ARG A 21 16.77 2.33 14.15
N ASP A 22 15.61 2.02 13.58
CA ASP A 22 15.28 0.68 13.12
C ASP A 22 15.73 0.49 11.67
N SER A 23 16.85 -0.22 11.52
CA SER A 23 17.43 -0.58 10.22
C SER A 23 16.42 -1.30 9.31
N MET A 24 15.49 -2.07 9.88
CA MET A 24 14.47 -2.78 9.11
C MET A 24 13.46 -1.80 8.47
N LEU A 25 12.99 -0.81 9.23
CA LEU A 25 12.04 0.19 8.73
C LEU A 25 12.66 1.05 7.62
N VAL A 26 13.89 1.50 7.79
CA VAL A 26 14.61 2.25 6.75
C VAL A 26 14.75 1.42 5.47
N THR A 27 15.16 0.15 5.60
CA THR A 27 15.33 -0.74 4.44
C THR A 27 14.01 -0.95 3.70
N VAL A 28 12.92 -1.19 4.42
CA VAL A 28 11.60 -1.40 3.80
C VAL A 28 11.06 -0.10 3.17
N MET A 29 11.31 1.05 3.79
CA MET A 29 10.95 2.35 3.21
C MET A 29 11.71 2.66 1.92
N LEU A 30 12.93 2.15 1.76
CA LEU A 30 13.72 2.26 0.53
C LEU A 30 13.26 1.30 -0.57
N GLY A 31 12.60 0.20 -0.21
CA GLY A 31 12.14 -0.83 -1.15
C GLY A 31 11.36 -0.30 -2.37
N PRO A 32 10.32 0.54 -2.19
CA PRO A 32 9.59 1.11 -3.32
C PRO A 32 10.44 1.96 -4.26
N PHE A 33 11.44 2.66 -3.72
CA PHE A 33 12.35 3.49 -4.51
C PHE A 33 13.35 2.66 -5.31
N LEU A 34 13.74 1.49 -4.79
CA LEU A 34 14.55 0.54 -5.56
C LEU A 34 13.76 0.00 -6.77
N TYR A 35 12.48 -0.34 -6.58
CA TYR A 35 11.63 -0.73 -7.70
C TYR A 35 11.44 0.42 -8.70
N ALA A 36 11.19 1.63 -8.22
CA ALA A 36 11.07 2.81 -9.08
C ALA A 36 12.35 3.07 -9.88
N ALA A 37 13.52 3.00 -9.25
CA ALA A 37 14.81 3.16 -9.93
C ALA A 37 15.05 2.06 -10.98
N ALA A 38 14.62 0.83 -10.72
CA ALA A 38 14.72 -0.26 -11.70
C ALA A 38 13.91 0.03 -12.98
N LEU A 39 12.85 0.84 -12.90
CA LEU A 39 12.06 1.24 -14.07
C LEU A 39 12.80 2.20 -15.01
N TRP A 40 13.93 2.79 -14.62
CA TRP A 40 14.78 3.54 -15.56
C TRP A 40 15.33 2.69 -16.70
N PHE A 41 15.44 1.38 -16.47
CA PHE A 41 15.85 0.44 -17.50
C PHE A 41 14.69 0.04 -18.42
N LEU A 42 13.44 0.38 -18.09
CA LEU A 42 12.25 -0.03 -18.85
C LEU A 42 12.29 0.40 -20.33
N PRO A 43 12.71 1.64 -20.70
CA PRO A 43 12.86 2.01 -22.10
C PRO A 43 13.95 1.22 -22.83
N ALA A 44 15.07 0.94 -22.15
CA ALA A 44 16.16 0.13 -22.72
C ALA A 44 15.72 -1.32 -22.94
N ILE A 45 15.00 -1.90 -21.99
CA ILE A 45 14.39 -3.24 -22.09
C ILE A 45 13.39 -3.26 -23.23
N THR A 46 12.52 -2.25 -23.32
CA THR A 46 11.52 -2.13 -24.40
C THR A 46 12.19 -2.12 -25.77
N GLY A 47 13.24 -1.30 -25.96
CA GLY A 47 13.98 -1.23 -27.21
C GLY A 47 14.80 -2.48 -27.54
N HIS A 48 15.24 -3.23 -26.53
CA HIS A 48 15.91 -4.52 -26.73
C HIS A 48 14.93 -5.62 -27.14
N VAL A 49 13.81 -5.75 -26.42
CA VAL A 49 12.78 -6.76 -26.71
C VAL A 49 12.13 -6.53 -28.07
N ALA A 50 11.85 -5.27 -28.43
CA ALA A 50 11.32 -4.94 -29.75
C ALA A 50 12.28 -5.34 -30.89
N ARG A 51 13.60 -5.21 -30.68
CA ARG A 51 14.60 -5.55 -31.70
C ARG A 51 14.86 -7.05 -31.81
N GLU A 52 14.97 -7.76 -30.70
CA GLU A 52 15.34 -9.18 -30.69
C GLU A 52 14.15 -10.13 -30.87
N TYR A 53 12.99 -9.76 -30.32
CA TYR A 53 11.81 -10.64 -30.26
C TYR A 53 10.63 -10.12 -31.09
N ALA A 54 10.78 -8.97 -31.78
CA ALA A 54 9.72 -8.30 -32.54
C ALA A 54 8.44 -8.07 -31.71
N PHE A 55 8.60 -7.88 -30.39
CA PHE A 55 7.49 -7.76 -29.45
C PHE A 55 7.45 -6.36 -28.82
N ASP A 56 6.29 -5.71 -28.89
CA ASP A 56 6.09 -4.36 -28.38
C ASP A 56 5.69 -4.36 -26.89
N LEU A 57 6.53 -3.76 -26.06
CA LEU A 57 6.31 -3.62 -24.61
C LEU A 57 5.55 -2.35 -24.24
N VAL A 58 5.44 -1.37 -25.13
CA VAL A 58 4.84 -0.06 -24.85
C VAL A 58 3.42 -0.18 -24.28
N PRO A 59 2.53 -1.05 -24.80
CA PRO A 59 1.18 -1.21 -24.24
C PRO A 59 1.18 -1.67 -22.79
N TYR A 60 2.23 -2.34 -22.31
CA TYR A 60 2.33 -2.90 -20.96
C TYR A 60 2.99 -1.97 -19.94
N HIS A 61 3.45 -0.78 -20.36
CA HIS A 61 4.14 0.16 -19.46
C HIS A 61 3.25 0.58 -18.29
N SER A 62 1.97 0.87 -18.54
CA SER A 62 1.02 1.26 -17.49
C SER A 62 0.84 0.13 -16.46
N ALA A 63 0.76 -1.12 -16.91
CA ALA A 63 0.72 -2.30 -16.03
C ALA A 63 2.00 -2.44 -15.19
N ILE A 64 3.17 -2.38 -15.82
CA ILE A 64 4.47 -2.53 -15.14
C ILE A 64 4.67 -1.42 -14.10
N VAL A 65 4.47 -0.16 -14.47
CA VAL A 65 4.61 0.98 -13.56
C VAL A 65 3.64 0.86 -12.39
N SER A 66 2.38 0.49 -12.65
CA SER A 66 1.39 0.32 -11.58
C SER A 66 1.74 -0.81 -10.61
N ALA A 67 2.25 -1.94 -11.09
CA ALA A 67 2.62 -3.07 -10.25
C ALA A 67 3.72 -2.68 -9.25
N PHE A 68 4.74 -1.96 -9.71
CA PHE A 68 5.89 -1.61 -8.86
C PHE A 68 5.67 -0.32 -8.05
N CYS A 69 5.17 0.74 -8.66
CA CYS A 69 5.06 2.06 -8.02
C CYS A 69 3.74 2.28 -7.29
N VAL A 70 2.64 1.62 -7.71
CA VAL A 70 1.32 1.79 -7.08
C VAL A 70 1.02 0.67 -6.09
N LEU A 71 1.33 -0.60 -6.41
CA LEU A 71 1.11 -1.73 -5.49
C LEU A 71 2.30 -2.04 -4.56
N GLY A 72 3.53 -1.77 -4.99
CA GLY A 72 4.73 -2.02 -4.19
C GLY A 72 4.71 -1.33 -2.82
N PRO A 73 4.55 0.02 -2.75
CA PRO A 73 4.50 0.73 -1.46
C PRO A 73 3.44 0.22 -0.47
N PRO A 74 2.15 0.06 -0.84
CA PRO A 74 1.15 -0.42 0.11
C PRO A 74 1.40 -1.84 0.60
N LEU A 75 1.99 -2.70 -0.22
CA LEU A 75 2.37 -4.04 0.21
C LEU A 75 3.46 -3.98 1.28
N LEU A 76 4.54 -3.25 1.02
CA LEU A 76 5.70 -3.15 1.92
C LEU A 76 5.37 -2.42 3.23
N LEU A 77 4.66 -1.29 3.15
CA LEU A 77 4.28 -0.52 4.33
C LEU A 77 3.12 -1.16 5.10
N GLY A 78 2.20 -1.85 4.41
CA GLY A 78 1.21 -2.70 5.05
C GLY A 78 1.86 -3.87 5.79
N ALA A 79 2.88 -4.49 5.20
CA ALA A 79 3.67 -5.54 5.83
C ALA A 79 4.38 -5.05 7.11
N VAL A 80 4.98 -3.87 7.06
CA VAL A 80 5.57 -3.21 8.24
C VAL A 80 4.54 -3.03 9.34
N LEU A 81 3.37 -2.48 9.02
CA LEU A 81 2.27 -2.32 9.97
C LEU A 81 1.87 -3.68 10.57
N ALA A 82 1.81 -4.73 9.75
CA ALA A 82 1.43 -6.06 10.23
C ALA A 82 2.43 -6.62 11.24
N LEU A 83 3.72 -6.57 10.92
CA LEU A 83 4.78 -7.05 11.81
C LEU A 83 4.82 -6.23 13.10
N GLN A 84 4.72 -4.91 12.99
CA GLN A 84 4.60 -4.00 14.13
C GLN A 84 3.44 -4.36 15.08
N LEU A 85 2.29 -4.76 14.55
CA LEU A 85 1.13 -5.20 15.35
C LEU A 85 1.32 -6.62 15.93
N LEU A 86 2.03 -7.51 15.22
CA LEU A 86 2.35 -8.86 15.70
C LEU A 86 3.39 -8.82 16.82
N ASP A 87 4.40 -7.97 16.70
CA ASP A 87 5.42 -7.71 17.72
C ASP A 87 4.79 -7.36 19.07
N GLU A 88 3.77 -6.50 19.04
CA GLU A 88 3.05 -6.06 20.24
C GLU A 88 2.19 -7.16 20.85
N ARG A 89 1.69 -8.09 20.04
CA ARG A 89 0.99 -9.28 20.53
C ARG A 89 1.96 -10.30 21.13
N ASP A 90 3.09 -10.55 20.47
CA ASP A 90 4.10 -11.52 20.89
C ASP A 90 4.81 -11.12 22.20
N GLN A 91 5.01 -9.82 22.45
CA GLN A 91 5.72 -9.33 23.64
C GLN A 91 4.92 -9.43 24.96
N ASN A 92 3.77 -10.14 25.01
CA ASN A 92 2.88 -10.21 26.18
C ASN A 92 2.53 -8.82 26.77
N THR A 93 2.63 -7.78 25.94
CA THR A 93 2.46 -6.37 26.35
C THR A 93 0.99 -5.98 26.44
N LEU A 94 0.05 -6.92 26.29
CA LEU A 94 -1.33 -6.71 26.73
C LEU A 94 -1.43 -6.61 28.27
N ALA A 95 -0.47 -7.16 29.02
CA ALA A 95 -0.39 -6.97 30.47
C ALA A 95 0.24 -5.62 30.87
N ALA A 96 1.21 -5.11 30.12
CA ALA A 96 1.86 -3.82 30.39
C ALA A 96 1.10 -2.61 29.78
N LEU A 97 0.28 -2.80 28.75
CA LEU A 97 -0.64 -1.77 28.24
C LEU A 97 -1.83 -1.52 29.19
N ARG A 98 -2.08 -2.39 30.18
CA ARG A 98 -3.09 -2.14 31.23
C ARG A 98 -2.71 -0.99 32.19
N VAL A 99 -1.46 -0.52 32.16
CA VAL A 99 -1.00 0.64 32.93
C VAL A 99 -0.73 1.87 32.07
N THR A 100 -0.91 1.81 30.74
CA THR A 100 -0.89 3.01 29.89
C THR A 100 -2.31 3.53 29.64
N PRO A 101 -2.57 4.84 29.77
CA PRO A 101 -3.92 5.42 29.69
C PRO A 101 -4.51 5.50 28.27
N VAL A 102 -3.97 4.75 27.29
CA VAL A 102 -4.39 4.85 25.88
C VAL A 102 -5.10 3.57 25.45
N PRO A 103 -6.36 3.64 24.97
CA PRO A 103 -7.06 2.48 24.46
C PRO A 103 -6.30 1.83 23.29
N PRO A 104 -6.20 0.49 23.23
CA PRO A 104 -5.56 -0.22 22.10
C PRO A 104 -6.12 0.22 20.74
N ALA A 105 -7.42 0.56 20.69
CA ALA A 105 -8.10 1.11 19.52
C ALA A 105 -7.49 2.41 18.98
N THR A 106 -7.15 3.34 19.87
CA THR A 106 -6.59 4.66 19.50
C THR A 106 -5.21 4.50 18.88
N TYR A 107 -4.44 3.56 19.40
CA TYR A 107 -3.11 3.27 18.88
C TYR A 107 -3.14 2.60 17.50
N THR A 108 -3.98 1.56 17.32
CA THR A 108 -4.13 0.91 16.00
C THR A 108 -4.65 1.90 14.96
N ALA A 109 -5.59 2.78 15.33
CA ALA A 109 -6.09 3.83 14.45
C ALA A 109 -5.00 4.86 14.09
N TYR A 110 -4.17 5.27 15.05
CA TYR A 110 -3.02 6.15 14.80
C TYR A 110 -2.04 5.52 13.80
N ARG A 111 -1.67 4.24 14.01
CA ARG A 111 -0.76 3.52 13.11
C ARG A 111 -1.34 3.32 11.72
N ALA A 112 -2.64 3.02 11.61
CA ALA A 112 -3.31 2.97 10.31
C ALA A 112 -3.23 4.34 9.62
N GLY A 113 -3.48 5.44 10.33
CA GLY A 113 -3.38 6.80 9.82
C GLY A 113 -1.98 7.18 9.34
N SER A 114 -0.93 6.91 10.14
CA SER A 114 0.45 7.16 9.74
C SER A 114 0.87 6.31 8.54
N THR A 115 0.42 5.05 8.49
CA THR A 115 0.67 4.14 7.35
C THR A 115 0.02 4.66 6.07
N ILE A 116 -1.20 5.21 6.14
CA ILE A 116 -1.88 5.81 4.98
C ILE A 116 -1.08 6.99 4.45
N ALA A 117 -0.71 7.93 5.32
CA ALA A 117 0.04 9.12 4.93
C ALA A 117 1.40 8.75 4.32
N LEU A 118 2.12 7.84 4.98
CA LEU A 118 3.44 7.40 4.54
C LEU A 118 3.37 6.68 3.19
N THR A 119 2.41 5.78 3.02
CA THR A 119 2.22 5.06 1.76
C THR A 119 1.82 6.00 0.63
N THR A 120 0.91 6.93 0.89
CA THR A 120 0.50 7.93 -0.12
C THR A 120 1.71 8.72 -0.61
N PHE A 121 2.55 9.18 0.32
CA PHE A 121 3.80 9.85 -0.01
C PHE A 121 4.77 8.93 -0.79
N SER A 122 4.97 7.70 -0.33
CA SER A 122 5.86 6.73 -0.98
C SER A 122 5.40 6.38 -2.40
N VAL A 123 4.10 6.28 -2.68
CA VAL A 123 3.58 6.05 -4.04
C VAL A 123 3.91 7.25 -4.93
N LEU A 124 3.60 8.47 -4.50
CA LEU A 124 3.91 9.68 -5.28
C LEU A 124 5.40 9.82 -5.54
N ALA A 125 6.22 9.60 -4.51
CA ALA A 125 7.66 9.68 -4.61
C ALA A 125 8.26 8.53 -5.46
N SER A 126 7.63 7.35 -5.47
CA SER A 126 8.05 6.25 -6.37
C SER A 126 7.71 6.57 -7.82
N LEU A 127 6.54 7.16 -8.08
CA LEU A 127 6.15 7.59 -9.43
C LEU A 127 7.07 8.69 -9.96
N THR A 128 7.43 9.69 -9.14
CA THR A 128 8.41 10.72 -9.55
C THR A 128 9.78 10.13 -9.84
N VAL A 129 10.28 9.26 -8.96
CA VAL A 129 11.59 8.62 -9.13
C VAL A 129 11.61 7.72 -10.36
N SER A 130 10.51 7.06 -10.71
CA SER A 130 10.46 6.13 -11.85
C SER A 130 10.79 6.79 -13.20
N GLY A 131 10.56 8.10 -13.35
CA GLY A 131 10.75 8.82 -14.60
C GLY A 131 9.85 8.36 -15.75
N GLN A 132 8.87 7.46 -15.50
CA GLN A 132 7.98 6.91 -16.53
C GLN A 132 6.66 7.70 -16.66
N VAL A 133 6.45 8.70 -15.80
CA VAL A 133 5.20 9.45 -15.69
C VAL A 133 5.49 10.93 -15.87
N ASP A 134 4.71 11.60 -16.73
CA ASP A 134 4.80 13.04 -16.95
C ASP A 134 4.18 13.85 -15.79
N ALA A 135 4.47 15.15 -15.74
CA ALA A 135 4.03 16.01 -14.65
C ALA A 135 2.51 16.10 -14.50
N TRP A 136 1.76 15.98 -15.60
CA TRP A 136 0.30 16.02 -15.57
C TRP A 136 -0.26 14.73 -14.98
N THR A 137 0.16 13.57 -15.49
CA THR A 137 -0.26 12.26 -14.94
C THR A 137 0.14 12.09 -13.47
N LEU A 138 1.29 12.66 -13.06
CA LEU A 138 1.68 12.70 -11.65
C LEU A 138 0.68 13.48 -10.79
N LEU A 139 0.18 14.62 -11.26
CA LEU A 139 -0.85 15.40 -10.57
C LEU A 139 -2.16 14.62 -10.47
N LEU A 140 -2.57 13.94 -11.55
CA LEU A 140 -3.75 13.06 -11.56
C LEU A 140 -3.58 11.85 -10.62
N SER A 141 -2.34 11.47 -10.34
CA SER A 141 -2.01 10.35 -9.44
C SER A 141 -2.15 10.68 -7.96
N VAL A 142 -2.36 11.94 -7.56
CA VAL A 142 -2.57 12.33 -6.14
C VAL A 142 -3.73 11.57 -5.48
N PRO A 143 -4.95 11.59 -6.02
CA PRO A 143 -6.05 10.80 -5.44
C PRO A 143 -5.85 9.29 -5.58
N ILE A 144 -5.11 8.84 -6.60
CA ILE A 144 -4.77 7.42 -6.80
C ILE A 144 -3.82 6.96 -5.70
N ALA A 145 -2.80 7.77 -5.39
CA ALA A 145 -1.87 7.51 -4.30
C ALA A 145 -2.59 7.45 -2.96
N LEU A 146 -3.65 8.24 -2.75
CA LEU A 146 -4.49 8.14 -1.55
C LEU A 146 -5.27 6.82 -1.50
N THR A 147 -5.81 6.35 -2.63
CA THR A 147 -6.47 5.02 -2.69
C THR A 147 -5.50 3.88 -2.36
N ALA A 148 -4.27 3.95 -2.86
CA ALA A 148 -3.19 3.03 -2.51
C ALA A 148 -2.76 3.20 -1.04
N GLY A 149 -2.75 4.43 -0.53
CA GLY A 149 -2.51 4.73 0.87
C GLY A 149 -3.51 4.02 1.80
N LEU A 150 -4.80 4.03 1.45
CA LEU A 150 -5.85 3.29 2.17
C LEU A 150 -5.73 1.77 2.01
N LEU A 151 -5.14 1.28 0.92
CA LEU A 151 -4.89 -0.15 0.74
C LEU A 151 -3.86 -0.69 1.74
N ALA A 152 -2.83 0.10 2.08
CA ALA A 152 -1.78 -0.33 3.01
C ALA A 152 -2.28 -0.82 4.38
N PRO A 153 -3.11 -0.05 5.13
CA PRO A 153 -3.68 -0.56 6.38
C PRO A 153 -4.66 -1.70 6.18
N VAL A 154 -5.37 -1.81 5.03
CA VAL A 154 -6.18 -2.99 4.72
C VAL A 154 -5.30 -4.24 4.68
N LEU A 155 -4.22 -4.19 3.90
CA LEU A 155 -3.26 -5.29 3.80
C LEU A 155 -2.61 -5.59 5.15
N GLY A 156 -2.18 -4.56 5.88
CA GLY A 156 -1.52 -4.70 7.18
C GLY A 156 -2.42 -5.33 8.24
N LEU A 157 -3.67 -4.88 8.34
CA LEU A 157 -4.64 -5.43 9.30
C LEU A 157 -5.05 -6.85 8.93
N VAL A 158 -5.21 -7.16 7.63
CA VAL A 158 -5.48 -8.54 7.19
C VAL A 158 -4.30 -9.46 7.53
N MET A 159 -3.07 -9.07 7.16
CA MET A 159 -1.86 -9.84 7.49
C MET A 159 -1.72 -10.08 9.00
N ALA A 160 -1.86 -9.01 9.80
CA ALA A 160 -1.81 -9.11 11.26
C ALA A 160 -2.96 -9.96 11.84
N SER A 161 -4.12 -10.02 11.18
CA SER A 161 -5.25 -10.83 11.65
C SER A 161 -5.09 -12.33 11.42
N LEU A 162 -4.27 -12.70 10.43
CA LEU A 162 -4.02 -14.08 10.00
C LEU A 162 -2.77 -14.68 10.66
N GLY A 163 -1.72 -13.88 10.89
CA GLY A 163 -0.52 -14.35 11.59
C GLY A 163 -0.73 -14.46 13.10
N ARG A 164 -0.20 -15.53 13.72
CA ARG A 164 -0.18 -15.67 15.19
C ARG A 164 1.07 -15.10 15.83
N ASN A 165 2.18 -15.06 15.10
CA ASN A 165 3.47 -14.52 15.52
C ASN A 165 4.20 -13.90 14.32
N LYS A 166 5.36 -13.25 14.53
CA LYS A 166 6.13 -12.62 13.45
C LYS A 166 6.51 -13.56 12.30
N ILE A 167 6.88 -14.81 12.62
CA ILE A 167 7.35 -15.79 11.63
C ILE A 167 6.21 -16.17 10.69
N GLU A 168 5.04 -16.45 11.25
CA GLU A 168 3.82 -16.72 10.48
C GLU A 168 3.35 -15.46 9.74
N GLY A 169 3.49 -14.28 10.33
CA GLY A 169 3.22 -13.00 9.67
C GLY A 169 4.05 -12.81 8.40
N LEU A 170 5.32 -13.19 8.42
CA LEU A 170 6.19 -13.15 7.23
C LEU A 170 5.77 -14.18 6.17
N ALA A 171 5.28 -15.35 6.57
CA ALA A 171 4.74 -16.34 5.64
C ALA A 171 3.45 -15.84 4.98
N VAL A 172 2.51 -15.30 5.77
CA VAL A 172 1.27 -14.69 5.28
C VAL A 172 1.57 -13.54 4.32
N MET A 173 2.55 -12.70 4.64
CA MET A 173 2.99 -11.61 3.77
C MET A 173 3.42 -12.10 2.38
N ARG A 174 4.12 -13.23 2.28
CA ARG A 174 4.54 -13.78 0.98
C ARG A 174 3.34 -14.22 0.14
N VAL A 175 2.39 -14.91 0.77
CA VAL A 175 1.16 -15.38 0.10
C VAL A 175 0.30 -14.21 -0.35
N ILE A 176 0.04 -13.26 0.54
CA ILE A 176 -0.74 -12.06 0.22
C ILE A 176 -0.01 -11.19 -0.78
N GLY A 177 1.31 -11.04 -0.67
CA GLY A 177 2.13 -10.29 -1.61
C GLY A 177 2.04 -10.85 -3.02
N LEU A 178 2.15 -12.16 -3.18
CA LEU A 178 1.98 -12.82 -4.47
C LEU A 178 0.56 -12.62 -5.01
N ALA A 179 -0.48 -12.77 -4.17
CA ALA A 179 -1.86 -12.56 -4.58
C ALA A 179 -2.14 -11.10 -5.00
N VAL A 180 -1.61 -10.12 -4.26
CA VAL A 180 -1.78 -8.70 -4.54
C VAL A 180 -1.02 -8.28 -5.80
N PHE A 181 0.14 -8.88 -6.10
CA PHE A 181 0.85 -8.59 -7.34
C PHE A 181 0.24 -9.28 -8.57
N THR A 182 -0.45 -10.41 -8.40
CA THR A 182 -0.95 -11.20 -9.54
C THR A 182 -2.42 -10.93 -9.84
N VAL A 183 -3.30 -11.06 -8.86
CA VAL A 183 -4.76 -11.06 -9.05
C VAL A 183 -5.29 -9.74 -9.65
N PRO A 184 -4.94 -8.54 -9.13
CA PRO A 184 -5.44 -7.28 -9.69
C PRO A 184 -4.81 -6.91 -11.04
N MET A 185 -3.77 -7.62 -11.49
CA MET A 185 -3.17 -7.42 -12.82
C MET A 185 -3.90 -8.22 -13.91
N ILE A 186 -4.58 -9.31 -13.56
CA ILE A 186 -5.31 -10.15 -14.53
C ILE A 186 -6.32 -9.34 -15.38
N PRO A 187 -7.10 -8.39 -14.80
CA PRO A 187 -8.02 -7.55 -15.56
C PRO A 187 -7.38 -6.74 -16.67
N PHE A 188 -6.08 -6.46 -16.60
CA PHE A 188 -5.35 -5.74 -17.64
C PHE A 188 -5.51 -6.41 -19.02
N PHE A 189 -5.54 -7.74 -19.05
CA PHE A 189 -5.64 -8.51 -20.30
C PHE A 189 -7.07 -8.62 -20.83
N ILE A 190 -8.06 -8.16 -20.07
CA ILE A 190 -9.49 -8.22 -20.41
C ILE A 190 -10.18 -6.86 -20.22
N LEU A 191 -9.46 -5.77 -20.46
CA LEU A 191 -9.91 -4.39 -20.26
C LEU A 191 -11.20 -4.03 -21.04
N ASP A 192 -11.40 -4.68 -22.19
CA ASP A 192 -12.57 -4.47 -23.05
C ASP A 192 -13.84 -5.18 -22.54
N SER A 193 -13.68 -6.09 -21.57
CA SER A 193 -14.76 -6.92 -21.06
C SER A 193 -15.40 -6.30 -19.81
N PRO A 194 -16.74 -6.32 -19.66
CA PRO A 194 -17.39 -5.89 -18.41
C PRO A 194 -16.99 -6.74 -17.20
N TRP A 195 -16.47 -7.95 -17.45
CA TRP A 195 -15.97 -8.87 -16.42
C TRP A 195 -14.79 -8.32 -15.61
N GLN A 196 -14.08 -7.30 -16.10
CA GLN A 196 -13.03 -6.64 -15.34
C GLN A 196 -13.51 -6.09 -13.99
N LEU A 197 -14.79 -5.66 -13.90
CA LEU A 197 -15.34 -5.12 -12.67
C LEU A 197 -15.57 -6.18 -11.58
N ALA A 198 -15.64 -7.47 -11.95
CA ALA A 198 -15.71 -8.56 -10.96
C ALA A 198 -14.48 -8.58 -10.04
N PHE A 199 -13.33 -8.09 -10.53
CA PHE A 199 -12.12 -7.93 -9.74
C PHE A 199 -12.16 -6.73 -8.78
N GLY A 200 -13.22 -5.92 -8.81
CA GLY A 200 -13.47 -4.87 -7.81
C GLY A 200 -13.66 -5.38 -6.38
N VAL A 201 -13.87 -6.69 -6.20
CA VAL A 201 -13.83 -7.37 -4.89
C VAL A 201 -12.42 -7.36 -4.30
N VAL A 202 -11.39 -7.28 -5.14
CA VAL A 202 -10.00 -7.21 -4.69
C VAL A 202 -9.66 -5.75 -4.40
N PRO A 203 -9.32 -5.36 -3.15
CA PRO A 203 -9.07 -3.97 -2.79
C PRO A 203 -7.96 -3.32 -3.61
N ALA A 204 -6.98 -4.12 -4.02
CA ALA A 204 -5.84 -3.72 -4.84
C ALA A 204 -6.18 -3.42 -6.31
N TYR A 205 -7.35 -3.83 -6.81
CA TYR A 205 -7.78 -3.56 -8.19
C TYR A 205 -8.01 -2.07 -8.44
N TRP A 206 -8.68 -1.39 -7.52
CA TRP A 206 -9.08 0.01 -7.68
C TRP A 206 -7.92 1.00 -7.93
N PRO A 207 -6.85 1.04 -7.09
CA PRO A 207 -5.76 1.99 -7.31
C PRO A 207 -5.06 1.76 -8.65
N VAL A 208 -4.92 0.51 -9.06
CA VAL A 208 -4.23 0.17 -10.30
C VAL A 208 -5.10 0.47 -11.52
N ARG A 209 -6.38 0.12 -11.47
CA ARG A 209 -7.29 0.44 -12.59
C ARG A 209 -7.45 1.95 -12.78
N ALA A 210 -7.50 2.70 -11.69
CA ALA A 210 -7.48 4.15 -11.73
C ALA A 210 -6.18 4.66 -12.39
N PHE A 211 -5.03 4.07 -12.05
CA PHE A 211 -3.75 4.44 -12.64
C PHE A 211 -3.69 4.18 -14.14
N TRP A 212 -4.09 2.99 -14.62
CA TRP A 212 -4.12 2.71 -16.07
C TRP A 212 -4.99 3.70 -16.82
N SER A 213 -6.18 3.99 -16.28
CA SER A 213 -7.09 4.96 -16.90
C SER A 213 -6.53 6.37 -16.91
N ALA A 214 -5.77 6.78 -15.90
CA ALA A 214 -5.11 8.09 -15.86
C ALA A 214 -3.89 8.16 -16.80
N PHE A 215 -3.10 7.08 -16.86
CA PHE A 215 -1.92 6.96 -17.70
C PHE A 215 -2.28 6.98 -19.19
N ASP A 216 -3.38 6.34 -19.57
CA ASP A 216 -3.87 6.30 -20.95
C ASP A 216 -4.75 7.53 -21.31
N GLY A 217 -4.86 8.51 -20.42
CA GLY A 217 -5.64 9.75 -20.66
C GLY A 217 -7.17 9.57 -20.61
N GLY A 218 -7.66 8.46 -20.09
CA GLY A 218 -9.08 8.14 -19.95
C GLY A 218 -9.74 8.67 -18.66
N THR A 219 -11.01 8.30 -18.46
CA THR A 219 -11.77 8.70 -17.26
C THR A 219 -11.39 7.84 -16.05
N TYR A 220 -10.65 8.42 -15.10
CA TYR A 220 -10.17 7.71 -13.91
C TYR A 220 -10.97 8.03 -12.63
N GLY A 221 -11.76 9.12 -12.62
CA GLY A 221 -12.42 9.64 -11.42
C GLY A 221 -13.40 8.66 -10.74
N LEU A 222 -14.16 7.89 -11.52
CA LEU A 222 -15.08 6.88 -10.97
C LEU A 222 -14.35 5.74 -10.26
N TYR A 223 -13.22 5.29 -10.82
CA TYR A 223 -12.41 4.24 -10.21
C TYR A 223 -11.73 4.71 -8.94
N VAL A 224 -11.27 5.97 -8.91
CA VAL A 224 -10.77 6.63 -7.71
C VAL A 224 -11.86 6.69 -6.63
N ALA A 225 -13.05 7.18 -6.96
CA ALA A 225 -14.14 7.30 -6.01
C ALA A 225 -14.53 5.93 -5.43
N GLY A 226 -14.67 4.92 -6.30
CA GLY A 226 -14.92 3.54 -5.90
C GLY A 226 -13.83 2.99 -4.97
N GLY A 227 -12.55 3.19 -5.33
CA GLY A 227 -11.42 2.76 -4.52
C GLY A 227 -11.32 3.45 -3.16
N LEU A 228 -11.56 4.76 -3.10
CA LEU A 228 -11.56 5.51 -1.85
C LEU A 228 -12.65 5.00 -0.91
N LEU A 229 -13.89 4.87 -1.42
CA LEU A 229 -15.02 4.38 -0.64
C LEU A 229 -14.79 2.94 -0.16
N TYR A 230 -14.35 2.07 -1.07
CA TYR A 230 -14.15 0.65 -0.79
C TYR A 230 -13.02 0.42 0.23
N ASN A 231 -11.84 1.00 0.00
CA ASN A 231 -10.71 0.83 0.91
C ASN A 231 -10.96 1.53 2.26
N ALA A 232 -11.60 2.71 2.27
CA ALA A 232 -11.96 3.37 3.53
C ALA A 232 -12.98 2.55 4.35
N ALA A 233 -13.98 1.97 3.69
CA ALA A 233 -14.95 1.08 4.34
C ALA A 233 -14.25 -0.15 4.95
N LEU A 234 -13.34 -0.79 4.20
CA LEU A 234 -12.56 -1.93 4.68
C LEU A 234 -11.67 -1.57 5.87
N VAL A 235 -10.97 -0.42 5.83
CA VAL A 235 -10.20 0.06 6.97
C VAL A 235 -11.11 0.24 8.19
N GLY A 236 -12.26 0.87 8.04
CA GLY A 236 -13.23 1.05 9.12
C GLY A 236 -13.71 -0.27 9.72
N VAL A 237 -14.05 -1.25 8.89
CA VAL A 237 -14.47 -2.58 9.33
C VAL A 237 -13.33 -3.33 10.02
N LEU A 238 -12.12 -3.35 9.44
CA LEU A 238 -10.98 -4.06 9.99
C LEU A 238 -10.49 -3.47 11.31
N LEU A 239 -10.54 -2.14 11.46
CA LEU A 239 -10.27 -1.48 12.74
C LEU A 239 -11.31 -1.90 13.80
N ARG A 240 -12.60 -1.94 13.45
CA ARG A 240 -13.64 -2.44 14.38
C ARG A 240 -13.38 -3.89 14.78
N VAL A 241 -13.07 -4.77 13.82
CA VAL A 241 -12.76 -6.18 14.11
C VAL A 241 -11.52 -6.32 15.00
N ALA A 242 -10.47 -5.56 14.71
CA ALA A 242 -9.25 -5.55 15.52
C ALA A 242 -9.53 -5.13 16.97
N THR A 243 -10.37 -4.12 17.17
CA THR A 243 -10.74 -3.66 18.52
C THR A 243 -11.60 -4.66 19.29
N MET A 244 -12.45 -5.43 18.62
CA MET A 244 -13.25 -6.48 19.28
C MET A 244 -12.39 -7.65 19.76
N ARG A 245 -11.33 -8.02 19.02
CA ARG A 245 -10.40 -9.10 19.42
C ARG A 245 -9.49 -8.75 20.61
N LEU A 246 -9.38 -7.47 20.96
CA LEU A 246 -8.54 -6.97 22.06
C LEU A 246 -9.31 -6.77 23.37
N ARG A 247 -10.63 -7.02 23.38
CA ARG A 247 -11.46 -7.09 24.59
C ARG A 247 -11.50 -8.52 25.11
#